data_AF-A0ABD0AGW7-F1
#
_entry.id   AF-A0ABD0AGW7-F1
#
_cell.length_a   1.000
_cell.length_b   1.000
_cell.length_c   1.000
_cell.angle_alpha   90.00
_cell.angle_beta   90.00
_cell.angle_gamma   90.00
#
_symmetry.space_group_name_H-M   'P 1'
#
loop_
_entity.id
_entity.type
_entity.pdbx_description
1 polymer ?
#
loop_
_entity_poly.entity_id
_entity_poly.type
_entity_poly.pdbx_seq_one_letter_code
_entity_poly.pdbx_strand_id
1 'polypeptide(L)'
;MYDYRYEPHRVIFMIDNKSFYASCEALRLGLNPMEVALAVVSQQVGTDWGSGLIMAASPLAKKKYGLSNVMRARDLPPKDQAPDLMLVEPHMNLYIKRSMEVLQIFRKYAADEDIHVYSIDESMIDMTESWHLFGDDPYLVARKIQKDIHDSLRLYTTCGIGENPEFKNISNDIQVNSIKHILVL
;
A
#
# COMPACT_ATOMS: atom_id res chain seq x y z
N MET A 1 -0.93 7.97 -35.25
CA MET A 1 0.08 7.55 -34.26
C MET A 1 0.54 8.82 -33.58
N TYR A 2 0.35 8.95 -32.27
CA TYR A 2 0.72 10.16 -31.54
C TYR A 2 2.25 10.24 -31.39
N ASP A 3 2.81 11.44 -31.56
CA ASP A 3 4.25 11.72 -31.46
C ASP A 3 4.59 12.26 -30.07
N TYR A 4 5.15 11.40 -29.23
CA TYR A 4 5.43 11.65 -27.82
C TYR A 4 6.80 12.32 -27.57
N ARG A 5 7.57 12.66 -28.62
CA ARG A 5 8.94 13.20 -28.47
C ARG A 5 9.02 14.58 -27.83
N TYR A 6 7.90 15.31 -27.79
CA TYR A 6 7.82 16.67 -27.24
C TYR A 6 7.00 16.75 -25.96
N GLU A 7 6.53 15.61 -25.43
CA GLU A 7 5.86 15.61 -24.15
C GLU A 7 6.87 15.85 -23.02
N PRO A 8 6.53 16.68 -22.02
CA PRO A 8 7.42 16.94 -20.91
C PRO A 8 7.68 15.64 -20.14
N HIS A 9 8.96 15.28 -20.00
CA HIS A 9 9.36 14.16 -19.15
C HIS A 9 9.06 14.49 -17.70
N ARG A 10 8.10 13.79 -17.12
CA ARG A 10 7.77 13.91 -15.70
C ARG A 10 8.51 12.87 -14.87
N VAL A 11 8.62 13.13 -13.59
CA VAL A 11 9.09 12.16 -12.60
C VAL A 11 7.96 11.94 -11.61
N ILE A 12 7.20 10.87 -11.82
CA ILE A 12 6.01 10.55 -11.05
C ILE A 12 6.31 9.38 -10.12
N PHE A 13 6.06 9.56 -8.82
CA PHE A 13 6.18 8.50 -7.82
C PHE A 13 4.80 7.93 -7.53
N MET A 14 4.61 6.64 -7.80
CA MET A 14 3.39 5.88 -7.47
C MET A 14 3.66 5.07 -6.21
N ILE A 15 2.99 5.42 -5.11
CA ILE A 15 3.26 4.90 -3.77
C ILE A 15 2.06 4.11 -3.27
N ASP A 16 2.26 2.85 -2.88
CA ASP A 16 1.23 1.92 -2.38
C ASP A 16 1.69 1.31 -1.04
N ASN A 17 0.85 1.40 0.00
CA ASN A 17 1.12 0.79 1.30
C ASN A 17 0.71 -0.69 1.35
N LYS A 18 1.69 -1.56 1.54
CA LYS A 18 1.52 -3.02 1.44
C LYS A 18 0.52 -3.55 2.46
N SER A 19 -0.53 -4.19 1.94
CA SER A 19 -1.58 -4.84 2.74
C SER A 19 -2.15 -3.91 3.83
N PHE A 20 -2.42 -2.65 3.47
CA PHE A 20 -2.56 -1.53 4.40
C PHE A 20 -3.44 -1.78 5.62
N TYR A 21 -4.66 -2.30 5.46
CA TYR A 21 -5.54 -2.55 6.62
C TYR A 21 -4.98 -3.62 7.55
N ALA A 22 -4.47 -4.73 6.99
CA ALA A 22 -3.85 -5.79 7.79
C ALA A 22 -2.58 -5.29 8.51
N SER A 23 -1.80 -4.43 7.85
CA SER A 23 -0.63 -3.77 8.45
C SER A 23 -1.01 -2.83 9.58
N CYS A 24 -2.06 -2.02 9.41
CA CYS A 24 -2.56 -1.14 10.46
C CYS A 24 -3.06 -1.92 11.69
N GLU A 25 -3.81 -3.00 11.48
CA GLU A 25 -4.32 -3.84 12.56
C GLU A 25 -3.18 -4.61 13.26
N ALA A 26 -2.23 -5.16 12.52
CA ALA A 26 -1.05 -5.80 13.11
C ALA A 26 -0.30 -4.84 14.03
N LEU A 27 -0.04 -3.61 13.58
CA LEU A 27 0.63 -2.58 14.39
C LEU A 27 -0.19 -2.16 15.61
N ARG A 28 -1.53 -2.02 15.48
CA ARG A 28 -2.42 -1.72 16.61
C ARG A 28 -2.34 -2.81 17.69
N LEU A 29 -2.14 -4.06 17.28
CA LEU A 29 -1.99 -5.22 18.17
C LEU A 29 -0.54 -5.43 18.68
N GLY A 30 0.40 -4.56 18.30
CA GLY A 30 1.82 -4.68 18.68
C GLY A 30 2.55 -5.81 17.95
N LEU A 31 2.06 -6.22 16.78
CA LEU A 31 2.61 -7.30 15.96
C LEU A 31 3.36 -6.73 14.75
N ASN A 32 4.33 -7.50 14.22
CA ASN A 32 5.02 -7.16 12.99
C ASN A 32 4.15 -7.50 11.77
N PRO A 33 3.77 -6.52 10.92
CA PRO A 33 2.93 -6.72 9.74
C PRO A 33 3.42 -7.78 8.75
N MET A 34 4.74 -8.01 8.71
CA MET A 34 5.36 -8.94 7.76
C MET A 34 5.42 -10.39 8.28
N GLU A 35 5.22 -10.58 9.59
CA GLU A 35 5.43 -11.87 10.27
C GLU A 35 4.15 -12.45 10.89
N VAL A 36 3.09 -11.65 11.06
CA VAL A 36 1.80 -12.15 11.56
C VAL A 36 0.94 -12.70 10.41
N ALA A 37 0.29 -13.85 10.62
CA ALA A 37 -0.79 -14.32 9.76
C ALA A 37 -2.13 -13.75 10.23
N LEU A 38 -2.51 -12.59 9.67
CA LEU A 38 -3.73 -11.85 10.01
C LEU A 38 -4.57 -11.56 8.76
N ALA A 39 -5.89 -11.62 8.90
CA ALA A 39 -6.88 -11.19 7.92
C ALA A 39 -7.92 -10.25 8.55
N VAL A 40 -8.16 -9.11 7.89
CA VAL A 40 -9.21 -8.15 8.24
C VAL A 40 -10.50 -8.58 7.53
N VAL A 41 -11.55 -8.84 8.31
CA VAL A 41 -12.80 -9.40 7.81
C VAL A 41 -13.95 -8.48 8.19
N SER A 42 -14.77 -8.10 7.21
CA SER A 42 -16.00 -7.36 7.52
C SER A 42 -16.94 -8.24 8.34
N GLN A 43 -17.45 -7.76 9.46
CA GLN A 43 -18.44 -8.47 10.25
C GLN A 43 -19.70 -7.61 10.41
N GLN A 44 -20.87 -8.22 10.23
CA GLN A 44 -22.12 -7.58 10.63
C GLN A 44 -22.31 -7.84 12.12
N VAL A 45 -22.56 -6.78 12.89
CA VAL A 45 -22.75 -6.88 14.34
C VAL A 45 -23.86 -7.90 14.64
N GLY A 46 -23.55 -8.91 15.45
CA GLY A 46 -24.50 -9.96 15.84
C GLY A 46 -24.59 -11.16 14.88
N THR A 47 -23.77 -11.24 13.82
CA THR A 47 -23.66 -12.43 12.97
C THR A 47 -22.33 -13.17 13.19
N ASP A 48 -22.28 -14.44 12.80
CA ASP A 48 -21.01 -15.14 12.65
C ASP A 48 -20.15 -14.51 11.53
N TRP A 49 -18.91 -14.95 11.44
CA TRP A 49 -17.98 -14.51 10.40
C TRP A 49 -18.34 -15.04 9.01
N GLY A 50 -19.28 -15.98 8.87
CA GLY A 50 -19.48 -16.76 7.64
C GLY A 50 -19.93 -15.93 6.43
N SER A 51 -20.58 -14.79 6.66
CA SER A 51 -20.97 -13.83 5.61
C SER A 51 -19.90 -12.79 5.30
N GLY A 52 -18.86 -12.69 6.13
CA GLY A 52 -17.84 -11.64 6.07
C GLY A 52 -16.94 -11.71 4.85
N LEU A 53 -16.56 -10.54 4.34
CA LEU A 53 -15.61 -10.38 3.24
C LEU A 53 -14.21 -10.11 3.79
N ILE A 54 -13.19 -10.80 3.26
CA ILE A 54 -11.80 -10.48 3.53
C ILE A 54 -11.45 -9.16 2.83
N MET A 55 -11.28 -8.10 3.63
CA MET A 55 -10.93 -6.76 3.16
C MET A 55 -9.44 -6.65 2.86
N ALA A 56 -8.60 -7.26 3.72
CA ALA A 56 -7.16 -7.33 3.53
C ALA A 56 -6.59 -8.56 4.25
N ALA A 57 -5.53 -9.13 3.70
CA ALA A 57 -4.74 -10.15 4.37
C ALA A 57 -3.28 -9.70 4.45
N SER A 58 -2.64 -9.97 5.59
CA SER A 58 -1.20 -9.78 5.79
C SER A 58 -0.39 -10.59 4.76
N PRO A 59 0.84 -10.15 4.41
CA PRO A 59 1.69 -10.87 3.47
C PRO A 59 1.93 -12.34 3.84
N LEU A 60 2.12 -12.64 5.13
CA LEU A 60 2.30 -14.01 5.58
C LEU A 60 1.03 -14.84 5.39
N ALA A 61 -0.15 -14.30 5.72
CA ALA A 61 -1.41 -15.02 5.54
C ALA A 61 -1.68 -15.33 4.06
N LYS A 62 -1.41 -14.37 3.15
CA LYS A 62 -1.50 -14.60 1.69
C LYS A 62 -0.56 -15.72 1.25
N LYS A 63 0.71 -15.69 1.69
CA LYS A 63 1.72 -16.67 1.31
C LYS A 63 1.46 -18.06 1.88
N LYS A 64 1.08 -18.15 3.16
CA LYS A 64 0.94 -19.40 3.89
C LYS A 64 -0.37 -20.14 3.57
N TYR A 65 -1.44 -19.39 3.33
CA TYR A 65 -2.79 -19.94 3.24
C TYR A 65 -3.50 -19.61 1.92
N GLY A 66 -2.84 -18.92 0.99
CA GLY A 66 -3.42 -18.59 -0.32
C GLY A 66 -4.58 -17.60 -0.23
N LEU A 67 -4.65 -16.79 0.84
CA LEU A 67 -5.70 -15.79 0.98
C LEU A 67 -5.59 -14.75 -0.12
N SER A 68 -6.74 -14.42 -0.72
CA SER A 68 -6.90 -13.28 -1.60
C SER A 68 -7.85 -12.27 -0.96
N ASN A 69 -7.67 -11.00 -1.34
CA ASN A 69 -8.68 -10.00 -1.05
C ASN A 69 -9.98 -10.40 -1.79
N VAL A 70 -11.15 -10.11 -1.22
CA VAL A 70 -12.49 -10.49 -1.77
C VAL A 70 -12.90 -11.96 -1.51
N MET A 71 -12.06 -12.77 -0.88
CA MET A 71 -12.48 -14.09 -0.36
C MET A 71 -13.58 -13.91 0.70
N ARG A 72 -14.47 -14.90 0.86
CA ARG A 72 -15.42 -14.93 1.98
C ARG A 72 -14.81 -15.64 3.17
N ALA A 73 -15.13 -15.20 4.39
CA ALA A 73 -14.60 -15.83 5.59
C ALA A 73 -15.00 -17.31 5.75
N ARG A 74 -16.15 -17.72 5.20
CA ARG A 74 -16.54 -19.15 5.13
C ARG A 74 -15.64 -20.00 4.24
N ASP A 75 -14.92 -19.39 3.29
CA ASP A 75 -14.03 -20.07 2.35
C ASP A 75 -12.57 -20.10 2.89
N LEU A 76 -12.32 -19.54 4.08
CA LEU A 76 -11.03 -19.62 4.74
C LEU A 76 -10.70 -21.06 5.16
N PRO A 77 -9.40 -21.41 5.23
CA PRO A 77 -8.99 -22.68 5.81
C PRO A 77 -9.56 -22.82 7.23
N PRO A 78 -10.08 -24.01 7.59
CA PRO A 78 -10.62 -24.27 8.92
C PRO A 78 -9.52 -24.16 9.98
N LYS A 79 -9.92 -23.98 11.24
CA LYS A 79 -9.00 -23.59 12.33
C LYS A 79 -7.89 -24.61 12.60
N ASP A 80 -8.14 -25.88 12.34
CA ASP A 80 -7.17 -26.98 12.41
C ASP A 80 -6.08 -26.87 11.34
N GLN A 81 -6.40 -26.34 10.16
CA GLN A 81 -5.44 -26.09 9.07
C GLN A 81 -4.75 -24.73 9.18
N ALA A 82 -5.40 -23.75 9.82
CA ALA A 82 -4.88 -22.40 10.03
C ALA A 82 -4.93 -21.96 11.52
N PRO A 83 -4.18 -22.65 12.40
CA PRO A 83 -4.24 -22.40 13.84
C PRO A 83 -3.75 -21.02 14.24
N ASP A 84 -2.77 -20.46 13.52
CA ASP A 84 -2.20 -19.13 13.75
C ASP A 84 -2.85 -18.00 12.91
N LEU A 85 -3.82 -18.30 12.04
CA LEU A 85 -4.55 -17.25 11.33
C LEU A 85 -5.46 -16.48 12.30
N MET A 86 -5.20 -15.18 12.41
CA MET A 86 -5.99 -14.23 13.18
C MET A 86 -7.02 -13.54 12.29
N LEU A 87 -8.28 -13.51 12.72
CA LEU A 87 -9.33 -12.71 12.10
C LEU A 87 -9.58 -11.48 12.96
N VAL A 88 -9.64 -10.31 12.34
CA VAL A 88 -9.86 -9.03 13.02
C VAL A 88 -10.93 -8.21 12.32
N GLU A 89 -11.74 -7.49 13.10
CA GLU A 89 -12.71 -6.53 12.59
C GLU A 89 -12.00 -5.26 12.06
N PRO A 90 -12.58 -4.58 11.05
CA PRO A 90 -11.98 -3.38 10.48
C PRO A 90 -12.18 -2.14 11.37
N HIS A 91 -11.10 -1.40 11.64
CA HIS A 91 -11.18 -0.09 12.31
C HIS A 91 -10.98 1.06 11.30
N MET A 92 -12.04 1.47 10.58
CA MET A 92 -11.92 2.48 9.51
C MET A 92 -11.30 3.81 9.95
N ASN A 93 -11.62 4.29 11.16
CA ASN A 93 -11.04 5.51 11.71
C ASN A 93 -9.51 5.40 11.91
N LEU A 94 -9.01 4.20 12.25
CA LEU A 94 -7.56 3.96 12.33
C LEU A 94 -6.93 4.12 10.95
N TYR A 95 -7.53 3.51 9.91
CA TYR A 95 -6.98 3.53 8.56
C TYR A 95 -6.93 4.95 7.99
N ILE A 96 -8.00 5.73 8.21
CA ILE A 96 -8.05 7.14 7.78
C ILE A 96 -6.96 7.93 8.49
N LYS A 97 -6.80 7.74 9.81
CA LYS A 97 -5.74 8.40 10.57
C LYS A 97 -4.35 8.04 10.04
N ARG A 98 -4.07 6.76 9.78
CA ARG A 98 -2.79 6.30 9.23
C ARG A 98 -2.51 6.85 7.83
N SER A 99 -3.53 6.91 6.97
CA SER A 99 -3.43 7.50 5.64
C SER A 99 -3.08 8.99 5.71
N MET A 100 -3.73 9.74 6.60
CA MET A 100 -3.41 11.13 6.85
C MET A 100 -1.97 11.31 7.37
N GLU A 101 -1.49 10.41 8.24
CA GLU A 101 -0.09 10.43 8.70
C GLU A 101 0.90 10.19 7.56
N VAL A 102 0.61 9.27 6.63
CA VAL A 102 1.41 9.07 5.40
C VAL A 102 1.40 10.32 4.52
N LEU A 103 0.24 10.96 4.33
CA LEU A 103 0.12 12.21 3.60
C LEU A 103 0.96 13.35 4.22
N GLN A 104 1.04 13.43 5.56
CA GLN A 104 1.93 14.40 6.23
C GLN A 104 3.41 14.13 5.95
N ILE A 105 3.80 12.89 5.66
CA ILE A 105 5.17 12.58 5.24
C ILE A 105 5.38 13.07 3.81
N PHE A 106 4.44 12.82 2.89
CA PHE A 106 4.53 13.31 1.51
C PHE A 106 4.68 14.83 1.40
N ARG A 107 3.97 15.57 2.25
CA ARG A 107 4.05 17.04 2.35
C ARG A 107 5.43 17.60 2.71
N LYS A 108 6.35 16.75 3.19
CA LYS A 108 7.76 17.14 3.40
C LYS A 108 8.55 17.17 2.09
N TYR A 109 8.04 16.53 1.04
CA TYR A 109 8.72 16.28 -0.22
C TYR A 109 8.06 16.98 -1.42
N ALA A 110 6.77 17.26 -1.36
CA ALA A 110 6.02 17.88 -2.44
C ALA A 110 4.94 18.83 -1.91
N ALA A 111 4.53 19.80 -2.74
CA ALA A 111 3.41 20.68 -2.44
C ALA A 111 2.08 19.90 -2.51
N ASP A 112 1.02 20.43 -1.90
CA ASP A 112 -0.29 19.78 -1.89
C ASP A 112 -0.86 19.63 -3.33
N GLU A 113 -0.56 20.56 -4.23
CA GLU A 113 -0.97 20.49 -5.64
C GLU A 113 -0.30 19.34 -6.40
N ASP A 114 0.88 18.90 -5.96
CA ASP A 114 1.66 17.83 -6.58
C ASP A 114 1.35 16.44 -6.00
N ILE A 115 0.56 16.36 -4.93
CA ILE A 115 0.18 15.11 -4.27
C ILE A 115 -1.25 14.75 -4.65
N HIS A 116 -1.41 13.63 -5.35
CA HIS A 116 -2.69 13.09 -5.73
C HIS A 116 -2.99 11.79 -4.99
N VAL A 117 -3.95 11.85 -4.07
CA VAL A 117 -4.41 10.67 -3.31
C VAL A 117 -5.45 9.91 -4.14
N TYR A 118 -5.13 8.70 -4.57
CA TYR A 118 -6.04 7.83 -5.34
C TYR A 118 -6.94 7.00 -4.43
N SER A 119 -6.37 6.45 -3.37
CA SER A 119 -7.08 5.68 -2.35
C SER A 119 -6.49 5.97 -0.97
N ILE A 120 -6.99 5.29 0.06
CA ILE A 120 -6.48 5.42 1.42
C ILE A 120 -5.03 4.93 1.58
N ASP A 121 -4.58 4.04 0.70
CA ASP A 121 -3.25 3.41 0.73
C ASP A 121 -2.39 3.71 -0.50
N GLU A 122 -2.97 4.29 -1.55
CA GLU A 122 -2.33 4.60 -2.83
C GLU A 122 -2.32 6.10 -3.10
N SER A 123 -1.15 6.64 -3.46
CA SER A 123 -0.98 8.04 -3.83
C SER A 123 0.07 8.19 -4.92
N MET A 124 -0.13 9.21 -5.75
CA MET A 124 0.83 9.67 -6.74
C MET A 124 1.41 11.00 -6.30
N ILE A 125 2.71 11.17 -6.52
CA ILE A 125 3.40 12.43 -6.26
C ILE A 125 4.12 12.85 -7.54
N ASP A 126 3.78 14.03 -8.06
CA ASP A 126 4.56 14.67 -9.11
C ASP A 126 5.83 15.25 -8.49
N MET A 127 6.94 14.55 -8.70
CA MET A 127 8.23 14.90 -8.14
C MET A 127 9.09 15.66 -9.15
N THR A 128 8.58 15.96 -10.36
CA THR A 128 9.34 16.46 -11.51
C THR A 128 10.25 17.63 -11.16
N GLU A 129 9.74 18.62 -10.43
CA GLU A 129 10.47 19.83 -10.07
C GLU A 129 11.16 19.76 -8.69
N SER A 130 10.72 18.84 -7.82
CA SER A 130 11.06 18.85 -6.39
C SER A 130 12.08 17.80 -5.97
N TRP A 131 12.23 16.69 -6.72
CA TRP A 131 13.07 15.57 -6.28
C TRP A 131 14.52 15.96 -6.00
N HIS A 132 15.09 16.87 -6.80
CA HIS A 132 16.46 17.36 -6.68
C HIS A 132 16.76 18.03 -5.33
N LEU A 133 15.73 18.53 -4.63
CA LEU A 133 15.89 19.14 -3.32
C LEU A 133 16.21 18.11 -2.22
N PHE A 134 16.01 16.81 -2.50
CA PHE A 134 16.04 15.75 -1.51
C PHE A 134 17.10 14.67 -1.78
N GLY A 135 17.77 14.72 -2.94
CA GLY A 135 18.85 13.80 -3.31
C GLY A 135 19.30 13.95 -4.77
N ASP A 136 20.36 13.22 -5.11
CA ASP A 136 21.01 13.27 -6.44
C ASP A 136 20.38 12.34 -7.48
N ASP A 137 19.43 11.50 -7.07
CA ASP A 137 18.77 10.48 -7.89
C ASP A 137 17.31 10.27 -7.43
N PRO A 138 16.30 10.32 -8.31
CA PRO A 138 14.90 10.09 -7.95
C PRO A 138 14.69 8.76 -7.23
N TYR A 139 15.45 7.72 -7.58
CA TYR A 139 15.38 6.43 -6.92
C TYR A 139 15.77 6.54 -5.43
N LEU A 140 16.83 7.28 -5.11
CA LEU A 140 17.25 7.51 -3.72
C LEU A 140 16.24 8.35 -2.95
N VAL A 141 15.60 9.32 -3.60
CA VAL A 141 14.52 10.13 -3.00
C VAL A 141 13.30 9.25 -2.68
N ALA A 142 12.88 8.37 -3.60
CA ALA A 142 11.80 7.43 -3.36
C ALA A 142 12.13 6.47 -2.18
N ARG A 143 13.36 5.95 -2.11
CA ARG A 143 13.84 5.14 -0.98
C ARG A 143 13.81 5.91 0.35
N LYS A 144 14.11 7.21 0.33
CA LYS A 144 14.07 8.08 1.50
C LYS A 144 12.63 8.29 1.98
N ILE A 145 11.68 8.58 1.08
CA ILE A 145 10.25 8.68 1.42
C ILE A 145 9.74 7.37 2.02
N GLN A 146 10.04 6.26 1.37
CA GLN A 146 9.74 4.92 1.87
C GLN A 146 10.29 4.70 3.29
N LYS A 147 11.56 5.03 3.52
CA LYS A 147 12.20 4.90 4.83
C LYS A 147 11.54 5.79 5.89
N ASP A 148 11.18 7.03 5.55
CA ASP A 148 10.48 7.93 6.48
C ASP A 148 9.12 7.38 6.90
N ILE A 149 8.37 6.77 5.97
CA ILE A 149 7.11 6.08 6.27
C ILE A 149 7.36 4.90 7.22
N HIS A 150 8.38 4.08 6.96
CA HIS A 150 8.69 2.93 7.81
C HIS A 150 9.18 3.34 9.20
N ASP A 151 10.10 4.30 9.29
CA ASP A 151 10.66 4.74 10.57
C ASP A 151 9.59 5.41 11.43
N SER A 152 8.69 6.20 10.81
CA SER A 152 7.65 6.95 11.54
C SER A 152 6.44 6.09 11.89
N LEU A 153 5.99 5.24 10.95
CA LEU A 153 4.69 4.56 11.02
C LEU A 153 4.79 3.03 11.04
N ARG A 154 5.99 2.46 10.83
CA ARG A 154 6.24 1.01 10.71
C ARG A 154 5.45 0.35 9.58
N LEU A 155 5.05 1.14 8.58
CA LEU A 155 4.40 0.66 7.36
C LEU A 155 5.45 0.31 6.31
N TYR A 156 5.16 -0.74 5.53
CA TYR A 156 5.95 -1.14 4.38
C TYR A 156 5.24 -0.68 3.12
N THR A 157 5.98 -0.07 2.22
CA THR A 157 5.41 0.63 1.07
C THR A 157 6.19 0.26 -0.18
N THR A 158 5.50 0.18 -1.31
CA THR A 158 6.11 0.07 -2.63
C THR A 158 6.08 1.40 -3.36
N CYS A 159 7.13 1.70 -4.12
CA CYS A 159 7.18 2.90 -4.96
C CYS A 159 7.57 2.52 -6.39
N GLY A 160 6.74 2.90 -7.36
CA GLY A 160 7.06 2.89 -8.78
C GLY A 160 7.46 4.30 -9.25
N ILE A 161 8.46 4.40 -10.12
CA ILE A 161 8.87 5.68 -10.73
C ILE A 161 8.62 5.61 -12.24
N GLY A 162 7.88 6.59 -12.77
CA GLY A 162 7.51 6.64 -14.19
C GLY A 162 7.31 8.06 -14.73
N GLU A 163 7.08 8.15 -16.04
CA GLU A 163 7.08 9.43 -16.78
C GLU A 163 5.69 9.96 -17.18
N ASN A 164 4.60 9.20 -16.95
CA ASN A 164 3.23 9.60 -17.36
C ASN A 164 2.17 9.18 -16.31
N PRO A 165 1.10 9.95 -16.00
CA PRO A 165 0.14 9.61 -14.95
C PRO A 165 -0.78 8.40 -15.23
N GLU A 166 -0.80 7.86 -16.46
CA GLU A 166 -1.74 6.78 -16.86
C GLU A 166 -1.42 5.38 -16.30
N PHE A 167 -0.72 5.26 -15.16
CA PHE A 167 -0.42 3.96 -14.56
C PHE A 167 -1.64 3.38 -13.84
N LYS A 168 -2.33 2.48 -14.53
CA LYS A 168 -3.38 1.65 -13.94
C LYS A 168 -2.74 0.43 -13.26
N ASN A 169 -2.88 0.35 -11.93
CA ASN A 169 -2.62 -0.81 -11.06
C ASN A 169 -1.20 -1.39 -11.07
N ILE A 170 -0.37 -1.03 -10.08
CA ILE A 170 0.93 -1.69 -9.83
C ILE A 170 0.80 -2.92 -8.89
N SER A 171 -0.42 -3.34 -8.51
CA SER A 171 -0.58 -4.46 -7.57
C SER A 171 -0.89 -5.83 -8.19
N ASN A 172 -1.30 -5.95 -9.46
CA ASN A 172 -1.57 -7.24 -10.11
C ASN A 172 -1.27 -7.13 -11.62
N ASP A 173 -0.37 -7.97 -12.13
CA ASP A 173 0.05 -8.12 -13.54
C ASP A 173 1.01 -7.05 -14.10
N ILE A 174 2.30 -7.39 -14.03
CA ILE A 174 3.42 -6.65 -14.64
C ILE A 174 3.34 -6.81 -16.16
N GLN A 175 2.71 -5.85 -16.85
CA GLN A 175 3.11 -5.40 -18.19
C GLN A 175 2.73 -3.93 -18.40
N VAL A 176 3.61 -3.00 -18.00
CA VAL A 176 3.61 -1.64 -18.56
C VAL A 176 5.05 -1.23 -18.85
N ASN A 177 5.34 -0.95 -20.12
CA ASN A 177 6.66 -0.72 -20.73
C ASN A 177 7.42 0.55 -20.27
N SER A 178 7.07 1.15 -19.13
CA SER A 178 7.60 2.47 -18.73
C SER A 178 8.00 2.59 -17.25
N ILE A 179 7.88 1.53 -16.44
CA ILE A 179 8.32 1.55 -15.04
C ILE A 179 9.81 1.19 -15.00
N LYS A 180 10.66 2.17 -14.69
CA LYS A 180 12.11 1.93 -14.63
C LYS A 180 12.52 1.22 -13.34
N HIS A 181 11.79 1.43 -12.23
CA HIS A 181 12.12 0.83 -10.92
C HIS A 181 10.88 0.56 -10.06
N ILE A 182 10.72 -0.69 -9.59
CA ILE A 182 9.80 -1.05 -8.50
C ILE A 182 10.64 -1.21 -7.23
N LEU A 183 10.29 -0.45 -6.20
CA LEU A 183 10.97 -0.46 -4.91
C LEU A 183 10.13 -1.20 -3.88
N VAL A 184 10.70 -2.21 -3.24
CA VAL A 184 10.13 -2.84 -2.05
C VAL A 184 11.06 -2.55 -0.88
N LEU A 185 10.51 -2.00 0.20
CA LEU A 185 11.19 -1.89 1.48
C LEU A 185 11.25 -3.24 2.21
#